data_AF-A0A956LL75-F1
#
_entry.id   AF-A0A956LL75-F1
#
_cell.length_a   1.000
_cell.length_b   1.000
_cell.length_c   1.000
_cell.angle_alpha   90.00
_cell.angle_beta   90.00
_cell.angle_gamma   90.00
#
_symmetry.space_group_name_H-M   'P 1'
#
loop_
_entity.id
_entity.type
_entity.pdbx_description
1 polymer ?
#
loop_
_entity_poly.entity_id
_entity_poly.type
_entity_poly.pdbx_seq_one_letter_code
_entity_poly.pdbx_strand_id
1 'polypeptide(L)'
;MRALPFAPLVMFALTLAATGCTSAESSDKAKLEKLTEAAGGEAPVKAKDFDLMGMAALIKDGDVGSAEGLERAINSSDINRVDLDKDGKTDAIVLDESRDDGTIVFELRAVPSGSGERDDAVAIAKLGFTIEGDQAIGEAIFVEAVDGGHDVHATFEYTVKIEGGSLYANHMFIAWVLAPNRPLYHGEVDVDVRVEFNGGHVRLPKKFKKPKKFKFK
;
A
#
# COMPACT_ATOMS: atom_id res chain seq x y z
N MET A 1 -22.09 -32.48 33.63
CA MET A 1 -21.77 -32.12 32.23
C MET A 1 -22.34 -30.72 32.01
N ARG A 2 -21.49 -29.69 32.00
CA ARG A 2 -21.90 -28.29 31.77
C ARG A 2 -21.69 -27.99 30.29
N ALA A 3 -22.78 -27.67 29.59
CA ALA A 3 -22.76 -27.18 28.22
C ALA A 3 -22.14 -25.77 28.20
N LEU A 4 -21.14 -25.57 27.34
CA LEU A 4 -20.63 -24.25 27.00
C LEU A 4 -21.60 -23.59 26.03
N PRO A 5 -21.94 -22.29 26.19
CA PRO A 5 -22.75 -21.59 25.23
C PRO A 5 -21.91 -21.27 23.98
N PHE A 6 -22.39 -21.73 22.82
CA PHE A 6 -21.97 -21.23 21.52
C PHE A 6 -22.33 -19.75 21.43
N ALA A 7 -21.33 -18.87 21.43
CA ALA A 7 -21.53 -17.48 21.07
C ALA A 7 -21.64 -17.40 19.53
N PRO A 8 -22.66 -16.72 18.97
CA PRO A 8 -22.74 -16.50 17.53
C PRO A 8 -21.62 -15.54 17.11
N LEU A 9 -20.80 -15.97 16.14
CA LEU A 9 -19.85 -15.14 15.42
C LEU A 9 -20.66 -14.06 14.67
N VAL A 10 -20.78 -12.87 15.26
CA VAL A 10 -21.38 -11.72 14.60
C VAL A 10 -20.32 -11.20 13.62
N MET A 11 -20.40 -11.65 12.38
CA MET A 11 -19.62 -11.13 11.26
C MET A 11 -20.13 -9.72 10.95
N PHE A 12 -19.62 -8.73 11.67
CA PHE A 12 -19.84 -7.32 11.33
C PHE A 12 -18.88 -7.04 10.16
N ALA A 13 -19.43 -6.94 8.95
CA ALA A 13 -18.66 -6.45 7.83
C ALA A 13 -18.20 -5.03 8.18
N LEU A 14 -16.90 -4.87 8.44
CA LEU A 14 -16.29 -3.56 8.50
C LEU A 14 -16.52 -2.96 7.11
N THR A 15 -17.48 -2.05 7.04
CA THR A 15 -17.54 -1.17 5.89
C THR A 15 -16.33 -0.27 6.11
N LEU A 16 -15.30 -0.41 5.27
CA LEU A 16 -14.23 0.58 5.15
C LEU A 16 -14.91 1.88 4.67
N ALA A 17 -15.63 2.53 5.58
CA ALA A 17 -16.32 3.77 5.31
C ALA A 17 -15.20 4.77 5.03
N ALA A 18 -15.28 5.38 3.85
CA ALA A 18 -14.38 6.40 3.35
C ALA A 18 -14.45 7.71 4.17
N THR A 19 -14.44 7.61 5.49
CA THR A 19 -14.45 8.74 6.41
C THR A 19 -13.00 9.09 6.73
N GLY A 20 -12.31 9.65 5.74
CA GLY A 20 -10.93 10.09 5.86
C GLY A 20 -10.43 10.70 4.57
N CYS A 21 -10.78 11.97 4.32
CA CYS A 21 -10.30 12.85 3.23
C CYS A 21 -10.99 12.72 1.85
N THR A 22 -12.16 13.35 1.72
CA THR A 22 -12.85 13.60 0.44
C THR A 22 -12.02 14.40 -0.59
N SER A 23 -10.87 14.97 -0.20
CA SER A 23 -9.99 15.71 -1.11
C SER A 23 -8.97 14.83 -1.83
N ALA A 24 -8.53 13.70 -1.26
CA ALA A 24 -7.50 12.83 -1.84
C ALA A 24 -8.12 11.81 -2.83
N GLU A 25 -9.27 11.22 -2.49
CA GLU A 25 -10.01 10.37 -3.42
C GLU A 25 -10.49 11.15 -4.66
N SER A 26 -10.83 12.43 -4.49
CA SER A 26 -11.18 13.33 -5.60
C SER A 26 -9.99 13.60 -6.53
N SER A 27 -8.78 13.80 -5.99
CA SER A 27 -7.59 14.03 -6.83
C SER A 27 -7.14 12.79 -7.57
N ASP A 28 -7.22 11.62 -6.93
CA ASP A 28 -6.76 10.37 -7.54
C ASP A 28 -7.75 9.89 -8.59
N LYS A 29 -9.05 10.06 -8.37
CA LYS A 29 -10.06 9.88 -9.41
C LYS A 29 -9.82 10.80 -10.61
N ALA A 30 -9.54 12.08 -10.38
CA ALA A 30 -9.27 13.03 -11.47
C ALA A 30 -7.98 12.68 -12.25
N LYS A 31 -6.94 12.18 -11.57
CA LYS A 31 -5.72 11.67 -12.24
C LYS A 31 -6.02 10.42 -13.07
N LEU A 32 -6.78 9.48 -12.52
CA LEU A 32 -7.23 8.28 -13.23
C LEU A 32 -8.06 8.64 -14.46
N GLU A 33 -9.01 9.57 -14.35
CA GLU A 33 -9.82 10.05 -15.48
C GLU A 33 -8.92 10.64 -16.58
N LYS A 34 -7.94 11.46 -16.22
CA LYS A 34 -6.96 12.02 -17.18
C LYS A 34 -6.12 10.93 -17.87
N LEU A 35 -5.69 9.91 -17.13
CA LEU A 35 -4.99 8.75 -17.69
C LEU A 35 -5.91 7.92 -18.59
N THR A 36 -7.18 7.78 -18.22
CA THR A 36 -8.22 7.09 -18.99
C THR A 36 -8.47 7.80 -20.33
N GLU A 37 -8.56 9.13 -20.33
CA GLU A 37 -8.69 9.95 -21.54
C GLU A 37 -7.48 9.77 -22.47
N ALA A 38 -6.26 9.80 -21.90
CA ALA A 38 -5.03 9.54 -22.66
C ALA A 38 -4.98 8.09 -23.22
N ALA A 39 -5.58 7.14 -22.50
CA ALA A 39 -5.69 5.74 -22.86
C ALA A 39 -6.85 5.43 -23.84
N GLY A 40 -7.57 6.44 -24.34
CA GLY A 40 -8.66 6.25 -25.30
C GLY A 40 -9.96 5.73 -24.69
N GLY A 41 -10.21 5.98 -23.39
CA GLY A 41 -11.44 5.61 -22.69
C GLY A 41 -11.39 4.26 -21.97
N GLU A 42 -10.26 3.55 -22.02
CA GLU A 42 -10.05 2.31 -21.27
C GLU A 42 -9.49 2.63 -19.87
N ALA A 43 -9.99 1.95 -18.83
CA ALA A 43 -9.47 2.10 -17.48
C ALA A 43 -7.95 1.83 -17.46
N PRO A 44 -7.14 2.70 -16.82
CA PRO A 44 -5.69 2.61 -16.86
C PRO A 44 -5.13 1.50 -15.97
N VAL A 45 -5.94 0.93 -15.07
CA VAL A 45 -5.56 -0.22 -14.21
C VAL A 45 -6.68 -1.24 -14.21
N LYS A 46 -6.32 -2.51 -14.39
CA LYS A 46 -7.23 -3.65 -14.21
C LYS A 46 -6.81 -4.45 -13.00
N ALA A 47 -7.77 -5.06 -12.31
CA ALA A 47 -7.51 -5.88 -11.13
C ALA A 47 -6.51 -7.01 -11.39
N LYS A 48 -6.47 -7.55 -12.61
CA LYS A 48 -5.51 -8.59 -13.01
C LYS A 48 -4.05 -8.11 -13.08
N ASP A 49 -3.81 -6.80 -13.10
CA ASP A 49 -2.47 -6.21 -13.20
C ASP A 49 -1.82 -6.08 -11.81
N PHE A 50 -2.56 -6.38 -10.73
CA PHE A 50 -2.04 -6.44 -9.37
C PHE A 50 -2.64 -7.63 -8.59
N ASP A 51 -1.81 -8.54 -8.09
CA ASP A 51 -2.27 -9.70 -7.33
C ASP A 51 -2.55 -9.35 -5.85
N LEU A 52 -3.77 -8.86 -5.59
CA LEU A 52 -4.21 -8.52 -4.24
C LEU A 52 -4.14 -9.70 -3.26
N MET A 53 -4.43 -10.92 -3.76
CA MET A 53 -4.41 -12.14 -2.95
C MET A 53 -2.98 -12.58 -2.65
N GLY A 54 -2.08 -12.48 -3.62
CA GLY A 54 -0.64 -12.71 -3.43
C GLY A 54 -0.03 -11.74 -2.42
N MET A 55 -0.38 -10.45 -2.49
CA MET A 55 0.01 -9.48 -1.46
C MET A 55 -0.51 -9.87 -0.08
N ALA A 56 -1.79 -10.22 0.04
CA ALA A 56 -2.38 -10.65 1.30
C ALA A 56 -1.70 -11.91 1.85
N ALA A 57 -1.29 -12.84 0.98
CA ALA A 57 -0.56 -14.04 1.34
C ALA A 57 0.82 -13.72 1.95
N LEU A 58 1.57 -12.76 1.38
CA LEU A 58 2.86 -12.32 1.97
C LEU A 58 2.72 -11.89 3.43
N ILE A 59 1.65 -11.17 3.75
CA ILE A 59 1.36 -10.73 5.12
C ILE A 59 0.88 -11.91 5.94
N LYS A 60 -0.04 -12.73 5.44
CA LYS A 60 -0.61 -13.87 6.17
C LYS A 60 0.42 -14.94 6.53
N ASP A 61 1.34 -15.20 5.62
CA ASP A 61 2.34 -16.28 5.75
C ASP A 61 3.59 -15.81 6.51
N GLY A 62 3.72 -14.52 6.79
CA GLY A 62 4.83 -13.95 7.55
C GLY A 62 6.11 -13.73 6.78
N ASP A 63 6.02 -13.68 5.46
CA ASP A 63 7.14 -13.40 4.57
C ASP A 63 7.62 -11.94 4.67
N VAL A 64 6.79 -11.06 5.23
CA VAL A 64 7.10 -9.64 5.44
C VAL A 64 6.96 -9.25 6.91
N GLY A 65 7.85 -8.36 7.37
CA GLY A 65 7.87 -7.88 8.77
C GLY A 65 7.58 -6.38 8.93
N SER A 66 7.49 -5.63 7.83
CA SER A 66 7.29 -4.18 7.82
C SER A 66 6.67 -3.74 6.48
N ALA A 67 6.13 -2.51 6.43
CA ALA A 67 5.63 -1.95 5.17
C ALA A 67 6.73 -1.82 4.10
N GLU A 68 7.96 -1.46 4.47
CA GLU A 68 9.10 -1.46 3.56
C GLU A 68 9.40 -2.85 2.99
N GLY A 69 9.32 -3.89 3.83
CA GLY A 69 9.48 -5.26 3.39
C GLY A 69 8.37 -5.70 2.42
N LEU A 70 7.14 -5.26 2.69
CA LEU A 70 5.99 -5.50 1.83
C LEU A 70 6.12 -4.78 0.48
N GLU A 71 6.47 -3.51 0.47
CA GLU A 71 6.72 -2.71 -0.74
C GLU A 71 7.79 -3.37 -1.61
N ARG A 72 8.91 -3.78 -1.00
CA ARG A 72 9.99 -4.50 -1.71
C ARG A 72 9.49 -5.83 -2.28
N ALA A 73 8.74 -6.61 -1.52
CA ALA A 73 8.24 -7.93 -1.96
C ALA A 73 7.23 -7.79 -3.12
N ILE A 74 6.34 -6.80 -3.06
CA ILE A 74 5.40 -6.47 -4.15
C ILE A 74 6.18 -6.12 -5.43
N ASN A 75 7.12 -5.19 -5.35
CA ASN A 75 7.82 -4.66 -6.53
C ASN A 75 8.90 -5.59 -7.12
N SER A 76 9.28 -6.65 -6.40
CA SER A 76 10.29 -7.62 -6.86
C SER A 76 9.69 -8.96 -7.31
N SER A 77 8.36 -9.06 -7.36
CA SER A 77 7.64 -10.30 -7.70
C SER A 77 6.57 -10.06 -8.76
N ASP A 78 5.93 -11.15 -9.19
CA ASP A 78 4.81 -11.13 -10.14
C ASP A 78 3.52 -10.52 -9.58
N ILE A 79 3.52 -10.10 -8.30
CA ILE A 79 2.37 -9.44 -7.67
C ILE A 79 2.06 -8.11 -8.35
N ASN A 80 3.08 -7.38 -8.80
CA ASN A 80 2.91 -6.10 -9.47
C ASN A 80 3.19 -6.20 -10.96
N ARG A 81 2.20 -5.86 -11.78
CA ARG A 81 2.28 -5.74 -13.24
C ARG A 81 1.62 -4.47 -13.75
N VAL A 82 1.38 -3.49 -12.87
CA VAL A 82 0.70 -2.23 -13.21
C VAL A 82 1.58 -1.40 -14.15
N ASP A 83 0.98 -0.84 -15.18
CA ASP A 83 1.61 0.03 -16.18
C ASP A 83 0.58 1.12 -16.58
N LEU A 84 0.53 2.20 -15.80
CA LEU A 84 -0.43 3.30 -15.89
C LEU A 84 -0.24 4.13 -17.17
N ASP A 85 1.01 4.36 -17.55
CA ASP A 85 1.36 5.21 -18.69
C ASP A 85 1.57 4.42 -19.99
N LYS A 86 1.42 3.09 -19.94
CA LYS A 86 1.49 2.15 -21.07
C LYS A 86 2.83 2.23 -21.80
N ASP A 87 3.91 2.50 -21.07
CA ASP A 87 5.26 2.57 -21.62
C ASP A 87 5.94 1.18 -21.72
N GLY A 88 5.27 0.13 -21.22
CA GLY A 88 5.73 -1.25 -21.22
C GLY A 88 6.61 -1.61 -20.03
N LYS A 89 6.79 -0.71 -19.06
CA LYS A 89 7.47 -0.98 -17.80
C LYS A 89 6.46 -1.03 -16.66
N THR A 90 6.79 -1.86 -15.68
CA THR A 90 6.00 -1.94 -14.45
C THR A 90 6.26 -0.70 -13.59
N ASP A 91 5.18 -0.05 -13.20
CA ASP A 91 5.18 1.09 -12.27
C ASP A 91 5.51 0.62 -10.85
N ALA A 92 6.26 1.43 -10.12
CA ALA A 92 6.54 1.12 -8.72
C ALA A 92 5.28 1.31 -7.87
N ILE A 93 4.95 0.33 -7.02
CA ILE A 93 3.95 0.51 -5.97
C ILE A 93 4.63 1.08 -4.74
N VAL A 94 4.06 2.15 -4.20
CA VAL A 94 4.45 2.72 -2.91
C VAL A 94 3.30 2.62 -1.92
N LEU A 95 3.62 2.44 -0.64
CA LEU A 95 2.63 2.41 0.43
C LEU A 95 2.62 3.75 1.17
N ASP A 96 1.43 4.34 1.32
CA ASP A 96 1.20 5.53 2.15
C ASP A 96 0.34 5.15 3.35
N GLU A 97 0.92 5.26 4.55
CA GLU A 97 0.19 4.98 5.78
C GLU A 97 -0.58 6.20 6.27
N SER A 98 -1.82 5.97 6.65
CA SER A 98 -2.63 6.86 7.48
C SER A 98 -3.15 6.12 8.71
N ARG A 99 -3.41 6.87 9.77
CA ARG A 99 -4.04 6.37 11.00
C ARG A 99 -5.19 7.28 11.35
N ASP A 100 -6.37 6.71 11.53
CA ASP A 100 -7.56 7.43 11.96
C ASP A 100 -8.39 6.56 12.89
N ASP A 101 -8.78 7.13 14.04
CA ASP A 101 -9.65 6.48 15.05
C ASP A 101 -9.32 5.00 15.35
N GLY A 102 -8.03 4.67 15.47
CA GLY A 102 -7.57 3.30 15.80
C GLY A 102 -7.53 2.33 14.61
N THR A 103 -7.88 2.80 13.42
CA THR A 103 -7.70 2.09 12.15
C THR A 103 -6.38 2.53 11.53
N ILE A 104 -5.62 1.56 11.01
CA ILE A 104 -4.40 1.82 10.24
C ILE A 104 -4.69 1.45 8.79
N VAL A 105 -4.48 2.37 7.86
CA VAL A 105 -4.73 2.15 6.43
C VAL A 105 -3.45 2.44 5.66
N PHE A 106 -3.04 1.48 4.84
CA PHE A 106 -2.07 1.69 3.77
C PHE A 106 -2.80 1.88 2.47
N GLU A 107 -2.58 3.02 1.82
CA GLU A 107 -2.94 3.20 0.42
C GLU A 107 -1.78 2.71 -0.46
N LEU A 108 -2.07 1.79 -1.36
CA LEU A 108 -1.12 1.31 -2.36
C LEU A 108 -1.26 2.19 -3.59
N ARG A 109 -0.18 2.88 -3.94
CA ARG A 109 -0.19 3.87 -5.02
C ARG A 109 0.82 3.47 -6.08
N ALA A 110 0.38 3.37 -7.33
CA ALA A 110 1.25 3.14 -8.47
C ALA A 110 1.87 4.48 -8.92
N VAL A 111 3.19 4.50 -9.08
CA VAL A 111 3.97 5.66 -9.54
C VAL A 111 4.32 5.46 -11.01
N PRO A 112 3.77 6.28 -11.93
CA PRO A 112 4.05 6.16 -13.35
C PRO A 112 5.56 6.18 -13.64
N SER A 113 6.07 5.16 -14.32
CA SER A 113 7.50 4.99 -14.58
C SER A 113 8.07 6.10 -15.47
N GLY A 114 7.24 6.70 -16.34
CA GLY A 114 7.60 7.83 -17.19
C GLY A 114 7.88 9.13 -16.43
N SER A 115 7.22 9.36 -15.28
CA SER A 115 7.55 10.49 -14.41
C SER A 115 8.53 10.10 -13.31
N GLY A 116 8.31 8.94 -12.67
CA GLY A 116 9.01 8.50 -11.47
C GLY A 116 8.76 9.40 -10.26
N GLU A 117 7.76 10.28 -10.33
CA GLU A 117 7.48 11.29 -9.30
C GLU A 117 6.28 10.84 -8.45
N ARG A 118 6.47 10.79 -7.12
CA ARG A 118 5.41 10.39 -6.18
C ARG A 118 4.16 11.29 -6.27
N ASP A 119 4.34 12.57 -6.63
CA ASP A 119 3.22 13.50 -6.79
C ASP A 119 2.26 13.06 -7.91
N ASP A 120 2.70 12.24 -8.85
CA ASP A 120 1.89 11.66 -9.91
C ASP A 120 1.31 10.29 -9.53
N ALA A 121 1.62 9.77 -8.34
CA ALA A 121 1.13 8.48 -7.89
C ALA A 121 -0.40 8.43 -7.84
N VAL A 122 -0.94 7.23 -8.09
CA VAL A 122 -2.37 6.95 -8.17
C VAL A 122 -2.70 5.75 -7.29
N ALA A 123 -3.65 5.91 -6.36
CA ALA A 123 -4.15 4.81 -5.54
C ALA A 123 -4.76 3.68 -6.40
N ILE A 124 -4.39 2.43 -6.10
CA ILE A 124 -4.94 1.22 -6.75
C ILE A 124 -5.60 0.28 -5.76
N ALA A 125 -5.14 0.24 -4.51
CA ALA A 125 -5.69 -0.63 -3.47
C ALA A 125 -5.54 0.00 -2.09
N LYS A 126 -6.32 -0.49 -1.13
CA LYS A 126 -6.22 -0.15 0.29
C LYS A 126 -5.99 -1.43 1.09
N LEU A 127 -5.14 -1.34 2.10
CA LEU A 127 -4.89 -2.37 3.10
C LEU A 127 -5.16 -1.77 4.48
N GLY A 128 -6.27 -2.16 5.10
CA GLY A 128 -6.70 -1.72 6.41
C GLY A 128 -6.37 -2.72 7.51
N PHE A 129 -6.13 -2.22 8.72
CA PHE A 129 -6.01 -3.00 9.94
C PHE A 129 -6.85 -2.40 11.05
N THR A 130 -7.65 -3.23 11.70
CA THR A 130 -8.43 -2.89 12.91
C THR A 130 -8.12 -3.87 14.03
N ILE A 131 -8.33 -3.43 15.27
CA ILE A 131 -8.26 -4.29 16.45
C ILE A 131 -9.65 -4.41 17.04
N GLU A 132 -10.12 -5.65 17.19
CA GLU A 132 -11.39 -6.00 17.81
C GLU A 132 -11.14 -7.00 18.94
N GLY A 133 -11.15 -6.50 20.19
CA GLY A 133 -10.88 -7.35 21.35
C GLY A 133 -9.44 -7.91 21.35
N ASP A 134 -9.32 -9.23 21.23
CA ASP A 134 -8.05 -9.97 21.14
C ASP A 134 -7.72 -10.40 19.70
N GLN A 135 -8.37 -9.79 18.71
CA GLN A 135 -8.10 -10.02 17.29
C GLN A 135 -7.65 -8.75 16.58
N ALA A 136 -6.71 -8.91 15.65
CA ALA A 136 -6.41 -7.93 14.63
C ALA A 136 -6.93 -8.45 13.28
N ILE A 137 -7.73 -7.64 12.60
CA ILE A 137 -8.32 -7.97 11.32
C ILE A 137 -7.63 -7.13 10.26
N GLY A 138 -7.08 -7.78 9.24
CA GLY A 138 -6.53 -7.14 8.07
C GLY A 138 -7.46 -7.31 6.87
N GLU A 139 -7.66 -6.22 6.13
CA GLU A 139 -8.57 -6.14 4.99
C GLU A 139 -7.85 -5.52 3.80
N ALA A 140 -7.84 -6.18 2.65
CA ALA A 140 -7.28 -5.62 1.42
C ALA A 140 -8.33 -5.59 0.30
N ILE A 141 -8.53 -4.42 -0.29
CA ILE A 141 -9.52 -4.17 -1.35
C ILE A 141 -8.93 -3.28 -2.45
N PHE A 142 -9.41 -3.42 -3.68
CA PHE A 142 -9.12 -2.43 -4.72
C PHE A 142 -9.88 -1.12 -4.48
N VAL A 143 -9.36 -0.01 -5.00
CA VAL A 143 -10.15 1.23 -5.10
C VAL A 143 -11.17 1.11 -6.23
N GLU A 144 -12.27 1.87 -6.13
CA GLU A 144 -13.39 1.83 -7.10
C GLU A 144 -12.95 2.03 -8.56
N ALA A 145 -11.87 2.78 -8.76
CA ALA A 145 -11.39 3.16 -10.09
C ALA A 145 -10.61 2.04 -10.82
N VAL A 146 -10.33 0.89 -10.16
CA VAL A 146 -9.69 -0.27 -10.78
C VAL A 146 -10.73 -1.16 -11.44
N ASP A 147 -10.58 -1.38 -12.75
CA ASP A 147 -11.52 -2.19 -13.53
C ASP A 147 -11.46 -3.67 -13.10
N GLY A 148 -12.63 -4.25 -12.84
CA GLY A 148 -12.78 -5.63 -12.34
C GLY A 148 -12.35 -5.85 -10.88
N GLY A 149 -12.08 -4.80 -10.11
CA GLY A 149 -11.58 -4.90 -8.73
C GLY A 149 -12.66 -5.00 -7.63
N HIS A 150 -13.89 -4.58 -7.90
CA HIS A 150 -14.95 -4.39 -6.89
C HIS A 150 -15.31 -5.64 -6.07
N ASP A 151 -15.23 -6.83 -6.67
CA ASP A 151 -15.55 -8.09 -6.00
C ASP A 151 -14.31 -8.79 -5.40
N VAL A 152 -13.12 -8.23 -5.58
CA VAL A 152 -11.88 -8.83 -5.09
C VAL A 152 -11.53 -8.23 -3.74
N HIS A 153 -11.57 -9.09 -2.73
CA HIS A 153 -11.34 -8.71 -1.35
C HIS A 153 -10.59 -9.85 -0.64
N ALA A 154 -9.50 -9.51 0.04
CA ALA A 154 -8.78 -10.43 0.94
C ALA A 154 -8.97 -9.99 2.39
N THR A 155 -9.39 -10.93 3.24
CA THR A 155 -9.48 -10.73 4.70
C THR A 155 -8.61 -11.76 5.41
N PHE A 156 -7.94 -11.35 6.48
CA PHE A 156 -7.14 -12.22 7.31
C PHE A 156 -7.12 -11.76 8.76
N GLU A 157 -7.03 -12.72 9.69
CA GLU A 157 -7.18 -12.48 11.13
C GLU A 157 -5.96 -12.98 11.89
N TYR A 158 -5.57 -12.24 12.93
CA TYR A 158 -4.50 -12.62 13.84
C TYR A 158 -4.95 -12.46 15.29
N THR A 159 -4.49 -13.37 16.15
CA THR A 159 -4.64 -13.20 17.59
C THR A 159 -3.62 -12.18 18.09
N VAL A 160 -4.12 -11.19 18.82
CA VAL A 160 -3.32 -10.18 19.52
C VAL A 160 -3.64 -10.20 21.00
N LYS A 161 -2.66 -9.83 21.83
CA LYS A 161 -2.83 -9.72 23.27
C LYS A 161 -2.41 -8.33 23.72
N ILE A 162 -3.26 -7.68 24.50
CA ILE A 162 -2.96 -6.37 25.09
C ILE A 162 -2.80 -6.56 26.60
N GLU A 163 -1.58 -6.42 27.10
CA GLU A 163 -1.27 -6.53 28.53
C GLU A 163 -0.39 -5.37 29.00
N GLY A 164 -0.81 -4.68 30.05
CA GLY A 164 -0.02 -3.59 30.65
C GLY A 164 0.31 -2.44 29.69
N GLY A 165 -0.55 -2.20 28.69
CA GLY A 165 -0.31 -1.20 27.63
C GLY A 165 0.64 -1.65 26.53
N SER A 166 1.07 -2.92 26.52
CA SER A 166 1.88 -3.52 25.47
C SER A 166 1.03 -4.43 24.59
N LEU A 167 1.24 -4.36 23.27
CA LEU A 167 0.63 -5.24 22.29
C LEU A 167 1.59 -6.37 21.91
N TYR A 168 1.07 -7.59 21.94
CA TYR A 168 1.79 -8.80 21.52
C TYR A 168 1.03 -9.42 20.37
N ALA A 169 1.69 -9.63 19.24
CA ALA A 169 1.16 -10.39 18.11
C ALA A 169 2.11 -11.54 17.79
N ASN A 170 1.55 -12.67 17.37
CA ASN A 170 2.31 -13.83 16.91
C ASN A 170 2.88 -13.64 15.48
N HIS A 171 2.73 -12.45 14.91
CA HIS A 171 3.07 -12.14 13.53
C HIS A 171 3.88 -10.84 13.46
N MET A 172 5.05 -10.87 12.81
CA MET A 172 5.99 -9.74 12.82
C MET A 172 5.41 -8.49 12.18
N PHE A 173 4.78 -8.61 11.00
CA PHE A 173 4.11 -7.47 10.37
C PHE A 173 3.03 -6.87 11.27
N ILE A 174 2.30 -7.70 12.02
CA ILE A 174 1.19 -7.25 12.86
C ILE A 174 1.70 -6.59 14.14
N ALA A 175 2.74 -7.14 14.75
CA ALA A 175 3.44 -6.51 15.86
C ALA A 175 4.01 -5.15 15.45
N TRP A 176 4.57 -5.06 14.24
CA TRP A 176 5.08 -3.81 13.69
C TRP A 176 3.94 -2.82 13.40
N VAL A 177 2.92 -3.22 12.65
CA VAL A 177 1.87 -2.30 12.18
C VAL A 177 1.12 -1.67 13.35
N LEU A 178 0.80 -2.46 14.38
CA LEU A 178 0.04 -2.03 15.57
C LEU A 178 0.90 -1.41 16.68
N ALA A 179 2.20 -1.20 16.45
CA ALA A 179 3.07 -0.56 17.43
C ALA A 179 2.66 0.92 17.64
N PRO A 180 2.23 1.32 18.85
CA PRO A 180 1.49 2.58 19.06
C PRO A 180 2.30 3.85 18.76
N ASN A 181 3.63 3.81 18.89
CA ASN A 181 4.49 4.99 18.79
C ASN A 181 5.46 4.95 17.60
N ARG A 182 5.25 4.06 16.61
CA ARG A 182 6.11 4.06 15.42
C ARG A 182 5.73 5.22 14.49
N PRO A 183 6.69 5.84 13.77
CA PRO A 183 6.39 6.81 12.72
C PRO A 183 5.42 6.24 11.68
N LEU A 184 4.64 7.11 11.04
CA LEU A 184 3.90 6.74 9.83
C LEU A 184 4.89 6.31 8.75
N TYR A 185 4.54 5.25 8.04
CA TYR A 185 5.31 4.82 6.88
C TYR A 185 4.89 5.62 5.64
N HIS A 186 5.87 6.14 4.94
CA HIS A 186 5.72 6.68 3.60
C HIS A 186 6.76 5.96 2.74
N GLY A 187 6.28 5.19 1.76
CA GLY A 187 7.13 4.51 0.79
C GLY A 187 8.05 5.49 0.06
N GLU A 188 9.12 5.01 -0.52
CA GLU A 188 10.04 5.84 -1.30
C GLU A 188 10.20 5.24 -2.69
N VAL A 189 10.27 6.10 -3.71
CA VAL A 189 10.54 5.64 -5.07
C VAL A 189 12.06 5.59 -5.24
N ASP A 190 12.61 4.39 -5.21
CA ASP A 190 14.02 4.17 -5.54
C ASP A 190 14.22 4.33 -7.06
N VAL A 191 14.69 5.50 -7.48
CA VAL A 191 15.04 5.76 -8.88
C VAL A 191 16.45 5.21 -9.14
N ASP A 192 16.51 4.02 -9.73
CA ASP A 192 17.77 3.40 -10.16
C ASP A 192 18.36 4.14 -11.37
N VAL A 193 19.26 5.10 -11.09
CA VAL A 193 20.00 5.81 -12.14
C VAL A 193 21.17 4.96 -12.61
N ARG A 194 20.98 4.19 -13.67
CA ARG A 194 22.07 3.47 -14.35
C ARG A 194 22.97 4.45 -15.09
N VAL A 195 24.11 4.80 -14.48
CA VAL A 195 25.14 5.64 -15.13
C VAL A 195 26.05 4.73 -15.96
N GLU A 196 25.88 4.72 -17.27
CA GLU A 196 26.85 4.10 -18.17
C GLU A 196 28.06 5.03 -18.35
N PHE A 197 29.23 4.58 -17.87
CA PHE A 197 30.47 5.31 -18.01
C PHE A 197 31.10 5.09 -19.39
N ASN A 198 30.66 5.85 -20.40
CA ASN A 198 31.39 5.95 -21.67
C ASN A 198 32.44 7.08 -21.60
N GLY A 199 33.57 6.81 -20.95
CA GLY A 199 34.87 7.44 -21.28
C GLY A 199 35.03 8.96 -21.16
N GLY A 200 34.11 9.74 -20.60
CA GLY A 200 34.36 11.16 -20.37
C GLY A 200 33.12 12.01 -20.05
N HIS A 201 33.15 12.64 -18.87
CA HIS A 201 32.22 13.64 -18.33
C HIS A 201 30.80 13.18 -17.96
N VAL A 202 30.56 13.14 -16.64
CA VAL A 202 29.23 13.05 -16.03
C VAL A 202 28.48 14.37 -16.25
N ARG A 203 27.43 14.36 -17.07
CA ARG A 203 26.41 15.41 -17.07
C ARG A 203 25.26 14.95 -16.19
N LEU A 204 25.17 15.51 -14.99
CA LEU A 204 23.97 15.37 -14.18
C LEU A 204 22.79 16.02 -14.92
N PRO A 205 21.59 15.42 -14.92
CA PRO A 205 20.40 16.08 -15.43
C PRO A 205 20.18 17.38 -14.66
N LYS A 206 19.80 18.46 -15.37
CA LYS A 206 19.71 19.85 -14.87
C LYS A 206 18.85 20.03 -13.60
N LYS A 207 18.07 19.03 -13.19
CA LYS A 207 17.11 19.10 -12.09
C LYS A 207 17.59 18.51 -10.75
N PHE A 208 18.83 18.01 -10.64
CA PHE A 208 19.39 17.70 -9.31
C PHE A 208 19.63 19.00 -8.52
N LYS A 209 18.63 19.42 -7.74
CA LYS A 209 18.83 20.41 -6.67
C LYS A 209 19.83 19.81 -5.69
N LYS A 210 21.00 20.44 -5.58
CA LYS A 210 22.01 20.07 -4.58
C LYS A 210 21.34 19.99 -3.20
N PRO A 211 21.54 18.92 -2.42
CA PRO A 211 21.08 18.90 -1.04
C PRO A 211 21.73 20.08 -0.29
N LYS A 212 20.90 20.82 0.45
CA LYS A 212 21.39 21.88 1.36
C LYS A 212 22.37 21.22 2.33
N LYS A 213 23.62 21.71 2.34
CA LYS A 213 24.66 21.24 3.27
C LYS A 213 24.14 21.34 4.71
N PHE A 214 23.84 20.21 5.34
CA PHE A 214 23.69 20.14 6.78
C PHE A 214 25.05 20.42 7.42
N LYS A 215 25.13 21.53 8.16
CA LYS A 215 26.25 21.76 9.09
C LYS A 215 25.84 21.13 10.41
N PHE A 216 26.58 20.12 10.86
CA PHE A 216 26.53 19.72 12.27
C PHE A 216 27.05 20.90 13.10
N LYS A 217 26.28 21.33 14.09
CA LYS A 217 26.70 22.19 15.20
C LYS A 217 26.72 21.34 16.45
#